data_AF-A0A5K0VF79-F1
#
_entry.id   AF-A0A5K0VF79-F1
#
_cell.length_a   1.000
_cell.length_b   1.000
_cell.length_c   1.000
_cell.angle_alpha   90.00
_cell.angle_beta   90.00
_cell.angle_gamma   90.00
#
_symmetry.space_group_name_H-M   'P 1'
#
loop_
_entity.id
_entity.type
_entity.pdbx_description
1 polymer ?
#
loop_
_entity_poly.entity_id
_entity_poly.type
_entity_poly.pdbx_seq_one_letter_code
_entity_poly.pdbx_strand_id
1 'polypeptide(L)' 'DAKKFKVADPRTFHYLNQSNCYEVANVNDAREYLETRNAMDVVGISQEEQ' A
#
# COMPACT_ATOMS: atom_id res chain seq x y z
N ASP A 1 -1.26 -9.18 6.89
CA ASP A 1 -0.86 -7.91 7.53
C ASP A 1 -1.97 -6.92 7.82
N ALA A 2 -2.95 -6.71 6.93
CA ALA A 2 -4.02 -5.72 7.15
C ALA A 2 -4.69 -5.80 8.54
N LYS A 3 -5.03 -7.00 9.03
CA LYS A 3 -5.57 -7.19 10.39
C LYS A 3 -4.56 -6.88 11.51
N LYS A 4 -3.30 -7.27 11.34
CA LYS A 4 -2.21 -7.04 12.31
C LYS A 4 -2.00 -5.54 12.53
N PHE A 5 -2.01 -4.77 11.45
CA PHE A 5 -1.80 -3.31 11.48
C PHE A 5 -3.10 -2.49 11.48
N LYS A 6 -4.26 -3.14 11.57
CA LYS A 6 -5.59 -2.50 11.54
C LYS A 6 -5.80 -1.58 10.32
N VAL A 7 -5.24 -1.98 9.18
CA VAL A 7 -5.44 -1.29 7.89
C VAL A 7 -6.84 -1.63 7.38
N ALA A 8 -7.52 -0.63 6.84
CA ALA A 8 -8.88 -0.71 6.31
C ALA A 8 -8.98 0.04 4.97
N ASP A 9 -10.19 0.25 4.46
CA ASP A 9 -10.42 1.01 3.23
C ASP A 9 -9.91 2.45 3.36
N PRO A 10 -9.21 3.02 2.34
CA PRO A 10 -8.67 4.37 2.38
C PRO A 10 -9.72 5.45 2.70
N ARG A 11 -11.00 5.22 2.35
CA ARG A 11 -12.12 6.14 2.67
C ARG A 11 -12.33 6.36 4.16
N THR A 12 -11.89 5.42 4.99
CA THR A 12 -12.04 5.48 6.45
C THR A 12 -10.97 6.34 7.13
N PHE A 13 -9.89 6.68 6.42
CA PHE A 13 -8.77 7.44 6.98
C PHE A 13 -8.89 8.92 6.61
N HIS A 14 -8.91 9.79 7.62
CA HIS A 14 -9.07 11.23 7.45
C HIS A 14 -8.00 11.88 6.54
N TYR A 15 -6.80 11.31 6.48
CA TYR A 15 -5.74 11.82 5.60
C TYR A 15 -5.86 11.36 4.15
N LEU A 16 -6.66 10.33 3.87
CA LEU A 16 -6.81 9.76 2.53
C LEU A 16 -8.16 10.11 1.88
N ASN A 17 -9.15 10.58 2.66
CA ASN A 17 -10.51 10.78 2.17
C ASN A 17 -10.87 12.22 1.77
N GLN A 18 -9.91 13.15 1.80
CA GLN A 18 -10.16 14.57 1.53
C GLN A 18 -10.36 14.86 0.03
N SER A 19 -9.69 14.11 -0.84
CA SER A 19 -9.75 14.29 -2.29
C SER A 19 -10.92 13.55 -2.96
N ASN A 20 -11.50 12.56 -2.28
CA ASN A 20 -12.48 11.61 -2.82
C ASN A 20 -12.02 10.86 -4.09
N CYS A 21 -10.71 10.76 -4.33
CA CYS A 21 -10.12 10.00 -5.42
C CYS A 21 -9.32 8.82 -4.84
N TYR A 22 -9.71 7.59 -5.18
CA TYR A 22 -9.16 6.37 -4.60
C TYR A 22 -8.68 5.35 -5.65
N GLU A 23 -8.91 5.66 -6.92
CA GLU A 23 -8.56 4.80 -8.05
C GLU A 23 -7.99 5.68 -9.17
N VAL A 24 -6.93 5.19 -9.82
CA VAL A 24 -6.33 5.85 -10.97
C VAL A 24 -6.48 4.92 -12.18
N ALA A 25 -6.94 5.49 -13.31
CA ALA A 25 -7.18 4.70 -14.52
C ALA A 25 -5.89 3.97 -14.96
N ASN A 26 -6.03 2.67 -15.25
CA ASN A 26 -4.94 1.77 -15.67
C ASN A 26 -3.88 1.48 -14.60
N VAL A 27 -4.11 1.82 -13.33
CA VAL A 27 -3.23 1.48 -12.20
C VAL A 27 -3.88 0.39 -11.36
N ASN A 28 -3.08 -0.58 -10.91
CA ASN A 28 -3.50 -1.62 -9.97
C ASN A 28 -2.60 -1.56 -8.73
N ASP A 29 -3.05 -0.84 -7.70
CA ASP A 29 -2.27 -0.61 -6.49
C ASP A 29 -1.82 -1.89 -5.78
N ALA A 30 -2.63 -2.97 -5.87
CA ALA A 30 -2.25 -4.26 -5.29
C ALA A 30 -1.06 -4.90 -6.01
N ARG A 31 -0.99 -4.76 -7.35
CA ARG A 31 0.17 -5.23 -8.13
C ARG A 31 1.40 -4.37 -7.85
N GLU A 32 1.26 -3.05 -7.88
CA GLU A 32 2.36 -2.11 -7.63
C GLU A 32 2.94 -2.27 -6.22
N TYR A 33 2.11 -2.59 -5.22
CA TYR A 33 2.56 -2.92 -3.87
C TYR A 33 3.47 -4.16 -3.84
N LEU A 34 3.10 -5.22 -4.56
CA LEU A 34 3.92 -6.44 -4.66
C LEU A 34 5.24 -6.17 -5.39
N GLU A 35 5.21 -5.39 -6.47
CA GLU A 35 6.41 -4.99 -7.19
C GLU A 35 7.35 -4.15 -6.31
N THR A 36 6.80 -3.25 -5.51
CA THR A 36 7.56 -2.47 -4.53
C THR A 36 8.22 -3.36 -3.48
N ARG A 37 7.48 -4.34 -2.91
CA ARG A 37 8.04 -5.32 -1.96
C ARG A 37 9.19 -6.12 -2.57
N ASN A 38 9.03 -6.59 -3.81
CA ASN A 38 10.09 -7.30 -4.52
C ASN A 38 11.33 -6.41 -4.73
N ALA A 39 11.14 -5.13 -5.04
CA ALA A 39 12.24 -4.19 -5.17
C ALA A 39 12.95 -3.96 -3.83
N MET A 40 12.21 -3.88 -2.71
CA MET A 40 12.78 -3.79 -1.35
C MET A 40 13.67 -4.98 -1.01
N ASP A 41 13.24 -6.20 -1.39
CA ASP A 41 14.03 -7.42 -1.21
C ASP A 41 15.33 -7.38 -2.05
N VAL A 42 15.26 -6.89 -3.29
CA VAL A 42 16.42 -6.77 -4.19
C VAL A 42 17.45 -5.76 -3.66
N VAL A 43 17.00 -4.65 -3.07
CA VAL A 43 17.91 -3.66 -2.47
C VAL A 43 18.39 -4.04 -1.06
N GLY A 44 17.93 -5.18 -0.53
CA GLY A 44 18.40 -5.75 0.73
C GLY A 44 17.68 -5.24 1.97
N ILE A 45 16.47 -4.67 1.85
CA ILE A 45 15.65 -4.29 3.02
C ILE A 45 15.01 -5.56 3.58
N SER A 46 15.33 -5.89 4.82
CA SER A 46 14.85 -7.09 5.50
C SER A 46 13.36 -7.03 5.84
N GLN A 47 12.74 -8.19 6.03
CA GLN A 47 11.32 -8.29 6.39
C GLN A 47 10.95 -7.62 7.73
N GLU A 48 11.92 -7.33 8.59
CA GLU A 48 11.71 -6.58 9.84
C GLU A 48 11.72 -5.06 9.61
N GLU A 49 12.50 -4.59 8.63
CA GLU A 49 12.56 -3.19 8.21
C GLU A 49 11.35 -2.78 7.34
N GLN A 50 10.68 -3.74 6.70
CA GLN A 50 9.46 -3.52 5.89
C GLN A 50 8.17 -3.61 6.72
#